data_AF-A0A846CX03-F1
#
_entry.id   AF-A0A846CX03-F1
#
_cell.length_a   1.000
_cell.length_b   1.000
_cell.length_c   1.000
_cell.angle_alpha   90.00
_cell.angle_beta   90.00
_cell.angle_gamma   90.00
#
_symmetry.space_group_name_H-M   'P 1'
#
loop_
_entity.id
_entity.type
_entity.pdbx_description
1 polymer ?
#
loop_
_entity_poly.entity_id
_entity_poly.type
_entity_poly.pdbx_seq_one_letter_code
_entity_poly.pdbx_strand_id
1 'polypeptide(L)' 'AEILATLKPVDGVVIFAETTANRLIEALQPEVYVKGGDYTLSTLPEAKIVQSYGGRIELVQVEFPTSTTQIINRILQAR' A
#
# COMPACT_ATOMS: atom_id res chain seq x y z
N ALA A 1 4.28 -10.83 -8.83
CA ALA A 1 4.91 -9.50 -8.76
C ALA A 1 5.02 -8.79 -10.11
N GLU A 2 4.92 -9.53 -11.22
CA GLU A 2 5.22 -9.06 -12.58
C GLU A 2 4.50 -7.77 -12.97
N ILE A 3 3.19 -7.66 -12.76
CA ILE A 3 2.43 -6.45 -13.11
C ILE A 3 3.00 -5.21 -12.40
N LEU A 4 3.24 -5.28 -11.09
CA LEU A 4 3.80 -4.15 -10.33
C LEU A 4 5.21 -3.79 -10.77
N ALA A 5 6.05 -4.78 -11.06
CA ALA A 5 7.43 -4.57 -11.51
C ALA A 5 7.52 -3.92 -12.90
N THR A 6 6.45 -3.95 -13.69
CA THR A 6 6.42 -3.28 -15.01
C THR A 6 6.00 -1.81 -14.94
N LEU A 7 5.52 -1.33 -13.80
CA LEU A 7 5.13 0.07 -13.65
C LEU A 7 6.38 0.96 -13.65
N LYS A 8 6.39 1.97 -14.54
CA LYS A 8 7.51 2.93 -14.68
C LYS A 8 8.06 3.51 -13.37
N PRO A 9 7.25 3.88 -12.35
CA PRO A 9 7.77 4.45 -11.10
C PRO A 9 8.26 3.41 -10.07
N VAL A 10 8.29 2.11 -10.37
CA VAL A 10 8.65 1.06 -9.41
C VAL A 10 10.08 0.59 -9.61
N ASP A 11 10.96 0.85 -8.63
CA ASP A 11 12.35 0.40 -8.64
C ASP A 11 12.54 -1.05 -8.17
N GLY A 12 11.62 -1.56 -7.34
CA GLY A 12 11.71 -2.89 -6.77
C GLY A 12 10.39 -3.39 -6.19
N VAL A 13 10.23 -4.72 -6.13
CA VAL A 13 9.06 -5.38 -5.56
C VAL A 13 9.52 -6.50 -4.62
N VAL A 14 9.02 -6.49 -3.40
CA VAL A 14 9.29 -7.55 -2.40
C VAL A 14 7.99 -8.29 -2.12
N ILE A 15 8.03 -9.62 -2.20
CA ILE A 15 6.92 -10.50 -1.83
C ILE A 15 7.11 -10.93 -0.38
N PHE A 16 6.05 -10.82 0.43
CA PHE A 16 6.02 -11.29 1.82
C PHE A 16 4.68 -12.00 2.08
N ALA A 17 4.65 -12.90 3.07
CA ALA A 17 3.51 -13.78 3.32
C ALA A 17 2.65 -13.34 4.52
N GLU A 18 3.19 -12.46 5.36
CA GLU A 18 2.51 -11.94 6.53
C GLU A 18 1.29 -11.07 6.17
N THR A 19 0.30 -11.04 7.07
CA THR A 19 -0.92 -10.25 6.92
C THR A 19 -0.70 -8.75 7.08
N THR A 20 0.45 -8.35 7.64
CA THR A 20 0.88 -6.96 7.81
C THR A 20 2.31 -6.81 7.30
N ALA A 21 2.69 -5.61 6.90
CA ALA A 21 4.05 -5.33 6.43
C ALA A 21 5.04 -5.06 7.58
N ASN A 22 4.63 -5.27 8.84
CA ASN A 22 5.40 -4.92 10.05
C ASN A 22 6.86 -5.41 10.00
N ARG A 23 7.07 -6.72 9.77
CA ARG A 23 8.43 -7.30 9.71
C ARG A 23 9.26 -6.73 8.56
N LEU A 24 8.62 -6.49 7.42
CA LEU A 24 9.29 -5.94 6.26
C LEU A 24 9.73 -4.49 6.52
N ILE A 25 8.87 -3.69 7.13
CA ILE A 25 9.17 -2.29 7.47
C ILE A 25 10.21 -2.21 8.58
N GLU A 26 10.18 -3.09 9.57
CA GLU A 26 11.21 -3.15 10.61
C GLU A 26 12.60 -3.47 10.03
N ALA A 27 12.67 -4.33 9.02
CA ALA A 27 13.90 -4.70 8.34
C ALA A 27 14.40 -3.63 7.34
N LEU A 28 13.48 -2.98 6.61
CA LEU A 28 13.83 -2.02 5.56
C LEU A 28 13.95 -0.57 6.07
N GLN A 29 13.22 -0.22 7.12
CA GLN A 29 13.15 1.12 7.72
C GLN A 29 13.04 2.26 6.69
N PRO A 30 12.01 2.26 5.81
CA PRO A 30 11.87 3.30 4.80
C PRO A 30 11.74 4.69 5.43
N GLU A 31 12.41 5.69 4.87
CA GLU A 31 12.31 7.09 5.34
C GLU A 31 10.90 7.66 5.15
N VAL A 32 10.18 7.16 4.14
CA VAL A 32 8.78 7.51 3.85
C VAL A 32 7.98 6.23 3.59
N TYR A 33 6.94 6.01 4.37
CA TYR A 33 5.96 4.94 4.19
C TYR A 33 4.63 5.54 3.71
N VAL A 34 4.22 5.15 2.50
CA VAL A 34 3.02 5.71 1.85
C VAL A 34 1.88 4.69 1.87
N LYS A 35 0.69 5.11 2.28
CA LYS A 35 -0.56 4.35 2.11
C LYS A 35 -1.65 5.26 1.58
N GLY A 36 -2.52 4.70 0.73
CA GLY A 36 -3.68 5.41 0.19
C GLY A 36 -4.99 4.77 0.59
N GLY A 37 -6.10 5.45 0.30
CA GLY A 37 -7.46 4.98 0.58
C GLY A 37 -7.96 5.45 1.95
N ASP A 38 -8.74 4.60 2.61
CA ASP A 38 -9.49 4.94 3.82
C ASP A 38 -8.68 4.73 5.12
N TYR A 39 -7.35 4.61 5.02
CA TYR A 39 -6.49 4.44 6.18
C TYR A 39 -6.35 5.74 6.95
N THR A 40 -6.31 5.60 8.27
CA THR A 40 -5.91 6.65 9.20
C THR A 40 -4.69 6.18 9.97
N LEU A 41 -4.00 7.08 10.65
CA LEU A 41 -2.88 6.69 11.52
C LEU A 41 -3.30 5.69 12.61
N SER A 42 -4.55 5.73 13.08
CA SER A 42 -5.05 4.80 14.10
C SER A 42 -5.40 3.42 13.54
N THR A 43 -5.70 3.32 12.24
CA THR A 43 -6.04 2.05 11.59
C THR A 43 -4.86 1.39 10.89
N LEU A 44 -3.69 2.03 10.85
CA LEU A 44 -2.48 1.55 10.19
C LEU A 44 -1.59 0.74 11.16
N PRO A 45 -1.54 -0.61 11.04
CA PRO A 45 -0.77 -1.44 11.98
C PRO A 45 0.71 -1.08 12.05
N GLU A 46 1.29 -0.68 10.92
CA GLU A 46 2.70 -0.37 10.76
C GLU A 46 3.10 0.98 11.38
N ALA A 47 2.14 1.84 11.74
CA ALA A 47 2.42 3.23 12.10
C ALA A 47 3.41 3.37 13.27
N LYS A 48 3.26 2.53 14.30
CA LYS A 48 4.16 2.55 15.47
C LYS A 48 5.60 2.18 15.10
N ILE A 49 5.78 1.26 14.16
CA ILE A 49 7.11 0.82 13.72
C ILE A 49 7.77 1.92 12.92
N VAL A 50 7.05 2.52 11.96
CA VAL A 50 7.57 3.63 11.15
C VAL A 50 8.01 4.80 12.04
N GLN A 51 7.20 5.14 13.04
CA GLN A 51 7.50 6.22 13.98
C GLN A 51 8.67 5.90 14.93
N SER A 52 8.88 4.63 15.29
CA SER A 52 9.91 4.27 16.29
C SER A 52 11.34 4.51 15.79
N TYR A 53 11.56 4.43 14.48
CA TYR A 53 12.84 4.75 13.85
C TYR A 53 12.86 6.15 13.19
N GLY A 54 11.81 6.95 13.36
CA GLY A 54 11.74 8.33 12.85
C GLY A 54 11.33 8.47 11.38
N GLY A 55 10.80 7.41 10.76
CA GLY A 55 10.24 7.47 9.42
C GLY A 55 8.97 8.32 9.34
N ARG A 56 8.65 8.83 8.14
CA ARG A 56 7.44 9.61 7.88
C ARG A 56 6.35 8.74 7.27
N ILE A 57 5.11 8.99 7.67
CA ILE A 57 3.94 8.32 7.11
C ILE A 57 3.17 9.34 6.28
N GLU A 58 2.97 9.03 5.00
CA GLU A 58 2.17 9.86 4.09
C GLU A 58 0.88 9.12 3.71
N LEU A 59 -0.26 9.74 4.00
CA LEU A 59 -1.58 9.21 3.65
C LEU A 59 -2.12 9.96 2.43
N VAL A 60 -2.17 9.28 1.28
CA VAL A 60 -2.57 9.89 0.01
C VAL A 60 -4.04 9.62 -0.31
N GLN A 61 -4.72 10.64 -0.84
CA GLN A 61 -6.10 10.49 -1.31
C GLN A 61 -6.14 9.70 -2.62
N VAL A 62 -7.20 8.90 -2.79
CA VAL A 62 -7.44 8.19 -4.04
C VAL A 62 -8.00 9.19 -5.05
N GLU A 63 -7.19 9.55 -6.05
CA GLU A 63 -7.52 10.56 -7.06
C GLU A 63 -8.55 10.06 -8.09
N PHE A 64 -8.54 8.76 -8.40
CA PHE A 64 -9.44 8.16 -9.38
C PHE A 64 -10.39 7.17 -8.70
N PRO A 65 -11.72 7.35 -8.82
CA PRO A 65 -12.70 6.40 -8.29
C PRO A 65 -12.76 5.18 -9.20
N THR A 66 -11.72 4.37 -9.18
CA THR A 66 -11.67 3.05 -9.81
C THR A 66 -11.18 2.04 -8.77
N SER A 67 -11.93 0.96 -8.62
CA SER A 67 -11.56 -0.15 -7.74
C SER A 67 -11.71 -1.47 -8.46
N THR A 68 -11.00 -2.49 -8.00
CA THR A 68 -11.17 -3.87 -8.51
C THR A 68 -12.63 -4.31 -8.41
N THR A 69 -13.31 -3.95 -7.32
CA THR A 69 -14.74 -4.21 -7.12
C THR A 69 -15.60 -3.54 -8.20
N GLN A 70 -15.35 -2.26 -8.52
CA GLN A 70 -16.09 -1.56 -9.57
C GLN A 70 -15.84 -2.15 -10.96
N ILE A 71 -14.59 -2.54 -11.26
CA ILE A 71 -14.24 -3.23 -12.52
C ILE A 71 -15.03 -4.54 -12.64
N ILE A 72 -15.06 -5.36 -11.58
CA ILE A 72 -15.82 -6.62 -11.55
C ILE A 72 -17.31 -6.35 -11.75
N ASN A 73 -17.89 -5.38 -11.03
CA ASN A 73 -19.31 -5.05 -11.15
C ASN A 73 -19.67 -4.59 -12.58
N ARG A 74 -18.80 -3.80 -13.22
CA ARG A 74 -18.99 -3.38 -14.62
C ARG A 74 -19.00 -4.58 -15.57
N ILE A 75 -18.13 -5.57 -15.36
CA ILE A 75 -18.11 -6.80 -16.15
C ILE A 75 -19.40 -7.61 -15.94
N LEU A 76 -19.87 -7.72 -14.70
CA LEU A 76 -21.09 -8.46 -14.36
C LEU A 76 -22.36 -7.79 -14.91
N GLN A 77 -22.42 -6.46 -14.93
CA GLN A 77 -23.56 -5.68 -15.45
C GLN A 77 -23.61 -5.62 -16.99
N ALA A 78 -22.48 -5.86 -17.66
CA ALA A 78 -22.39 -5.90 -19.12
C ALA A 78 -22.83 -7.26 -19.72
N ARG A 79 -23.17 -8.23 -18.88
CA ARG A 79 -23.77 -9.52 -19.25
C ARG A 79 -25.29 -9.42 -19.15
#